data_AF-A0A7S0HFE8-F1
#
_entry.id   AF-A0A7S0HFE8-F1
#
_cell.length_a   1.000
_cell.length_b   1.000
_cell.length_c   1.000
_cell.angle_alpha   90.00
_cell.angle_beta   90.00
_cell.angle_gamma   90.00
#
_symmetry.space_group_name_H-M   'P 1'
#
loop_
_entity.id
_entity.type
_entity.pdbx_description
1 polymer ?
#
loop_
_entity_poly.entity_id
_entity_poly.type
_entity_poly.pdbx_seq_one_letter_code
_entity_poly.pdbx_strand_id
1 'polypeptide(L)'
;AKHLDSSHARVCRYACKELASFCQKVTALPKNVLQREHVVAILGVCNSIEKRLEELDSPNSEFPALLDLTGENGVQAEYRPFNFFDGFVRDEDVEILAGPLDSEQQIFRPIQFTRIPDEVFELPDVVKALRELEHICLLLSNQGKQIRSMNLHLAVAVHHVFLRVLPIPVASQHPDCSKCIWQKPIRYETQVDILRLVHSISRFYAASIMSLPHTRTLEAARLLTLGSMVSISDAVLRKRALDFPSMLSLHFDAKAPLTA
;
A
#
# COMPACT_ATOMS: atom_id res chain seq x y z
N ALA A 1 -23.48 4.82 9.00
CA ALA A 1 -23.47 4.21 10.34
C ALA A 1 -23.73 2.70 10.26
N LYS A 2 -22.70 1.86 10.41
CA LYS A 2 -22.87 0.41 10.63
C LYS A 2 -23.79 0.21 11.85
N HIS A 3 -24.76 -0.69 11.75
CA HIS A 3 -25.63 -1.04 12.87
C HIS A 3 -24.79 -1.58 14.04
N LEU A 4 -25.00 -1.06 15.26
CA LEU A 4 -24.36 -1.60 16.44
C LEU A 4 -24.82 -3.04 16.67
N ASP A 5 -23.91 -4.00 16.47
CA ASP A 5 -24.13 -5.40 16.80
C ASP A 5 -24.18 -5.66 18.32
N SER A 6 -24.84 -6.74 18.72
CA SER A 6 -25.00 -7.27 20.08
C SER A 6 -23.68 -7.43 20.85
N SER A 7 -22.59 -7.73 20.14
CA SER A 7 -21.24 -7.80 20.70
C SER A 7 -20.74 -6.43 21.20
N HIS A 8 -21.01 -5.35 20.46
CA HIS A 8 -20.66 -3.98 20.87
C HIS A 8 -21.50 -3.51 22.06
N ALA A 9 -22.77 -3.92 22.13
CA ALA A 9 -23.65 -3.64 23.26
C ALA A 9 -23.07 -4.19 24.58
N ARG A 10 -22.52 -5.40 24.56
CA ARG A 10 -21.88 -6.01 25.73
C ARG A 10 -20.62 -5.27 26.18
N VAL A 11 -19.78 -4.82 25.25
CA VAL A 11 -18.58 -4.03 25.57
C VAL A 11 -18.95 -2.67 26.16
N CYS A 12 -19.96 -2.00 25.59
CA CYS A 12 -20.47 -0.73 26.12
C CYS A 12 -21.06 -0.89 27.54
N ARG A 13 -21.80 -1.97 27.83
CA ARG A 13 -22.28 -2.26 29.20
C ARG A 13 -21.12 -2.48 30.17
N TYR A 14 -20.08 -3.21 29.77
CA TYR A 14 -18.91 -3.43 30.63
C TYR A 14 -18.17 -2.11 30.94
N ALA A 15 -17.97 -1.27 29.92
CA ALA A 15 -17.35 0.04 30.07
C ALA A 15 -18.17 0.98 30.98
N CYS A 16 -19.51 0.99 30.84
CA CYS A 16 -20.38 1.77 31.72
C CYS A 16 -20.32 1.30 33.19
N LYS A 17 -20.27 -0.02 33.42
CA LYS A 17 -20.13 -0.59 34.77
C LYS A 17 -18.77 -0.29 35.40
N GLU A 18 -17.69 -0.41 34.64
CA GLU A 18 -16.34 -0.04 35.10
C GLU A 18 -16.26 1.45 35.43
N LEU A 19 -16.82 2.31 34.58
CA LEU A 19 -16.84 3.76 34.79
C LEU A 19 -17.68 4.14 36.02
N ALA A 20 -18.84 3.51 36.22
CA ALA A 20 -19.64 3.68 37.43
C ALA A 20 -18.88 3.23 38.69
N SER A 21 -18.16 2.11 38.63
CA SER A 21 -17.33 1.61 39.74
C SER A 21 -16.15 2.55 40.05
N PHE A 22 -15.55 3.15 39.01
CA PHE A 22 -14.47 4.11 39.14
C PHE A 22 -14.96 5.43 39.74
N CYS A 23 -16.11 5.94 39.29
CA CYS A 23 -16.74 7.13 39.86
C CYS A 23 -17.07 6.95 41.35
N GLN A 24 -17.53 5.77 41.78
CA GLN A 24 -17.76 5.45 43.19
C GLN A 24 -16.47 5.41 44.04
N LYS A 25 -15.37 4.91 43.46
CA LYS A 25 -14.06 4.91 44.15
C LYS A 25 -13.48 6.31 44.26
N VAL A 26 -13.68 7.16 43.25
CA VAL A 26 -13.15 8.53 43.23
C VAL A 26 -13.93 9.48 44.16
N THR A 27 -15.24 9.28 44.34
CA THR A 27 -16.02 10.04 45.33
C THR A 27 -15.70 9.70 46.79
N ALA A 28 -15.08 8.55 47.06
CA ALA A 28 -14.64 8.17 48.40
C ALA A 28 -13.30 8.82 48.83
N LEU A 29 -12.59 9.50 47.92
CA LEU A 29 -11.31 10.15 48.20
C LEU A 29 -11.51 11.57 48.76
N PRO A 30 -10.74 11.98 49.79
CA PRO A 30 -10.98 13.22 50.57
C PRO A 30 -10.60 14.54 49.86
N LYS A 31 -10.29 14.52 48.56
CA LYS A 31 -10.01 15.72 47.76
C LYS A 31 -11.04 15.84 46.63
N ASN A 32 -12.02 16.72 46.85
CA ASN A 32 -13.14 17.02 45.96
C ASN A 32 -12.69 17.53 44.58
N VAL A 33 -12.39 16.63 43.64
CA VAL A 33 -12.22 16.97 42.22
C VAL A 33 -13.51 16.78 41.42
N LEU A 34 -14.43 15.92 41.90
CA LEU A 34 -15.72 15.66 41.27
C LEU A 34 -16.87 16.07 42.21
N GLN A 35 -17.61 17.09 41.81
CA GLN A 35 -18.83 17.50 42.50
C GLN A 35 -19.95 16.47 42.27
N ARG A 36 -20.90 16.39 43.22
CA ARG A 36 -22.04 15.46 43.18
C ARG A 36 -22.84 15.56 41.87
N GLU A 37 -22.92 16.76 41.30
CA GLU A 37 -23.60 17.06 40.04
C GLU A 37 -22.95 16.33 38.83
N HIS A 38 -21.63 16.24 38.78
CA HIS A 38 -20.92 15.56 37.70
C HIS A 38 -21.15 14.04 37.75
N VAL A 39 -21.24 13.47 38.96
CA VAL A 39 -21.52 12.03 39.14
C VAL A 39 -22.95 11.70 38.73
N VAL A 40 -23.91 12.58 39.03
CA VAL A 40 -25.31 12.43 38.59
C VAL A 40 -25.42 12.57 37.07
N ALA A 41 -24.68 13.50 36.45
CA ALA A 41 -24.64 13.65 34.99
C ALA A 41 -24.06 12.41 34.30
N ILE A 42 -22.94 11.87 34.81
CA ILE A 42 -22.32 10.65 34.31
C ILE A 42 -23.26 9.44 34.45
N LEU A 43 -23.92 9.29 35.61
CA LEU A 43 -24.90 8.22 35.83
C LEU A 43 -26.10 8.34 34.87
N GLY A 44 -26.56 9.57 34.60
CA GLY A 44 -27.62 9.84 33.63
C GLY A 44 -27.25 9.44 32.20
N VAL A 45 -25.99 9.68 31.81
CA VAL A 45 -25.45 9.23 30.51
C VAL A 45 -25.33 7.71 30.47
N CYS A 46 -24.82 7.05 31.53
CA CYS A 46 -24.74 5.60 31.62
C CYS A 46 -26.14 4.94 31.50
N ASN A 47 -27.14 5.44 32.22
CA ASN A 47 -28.51 4.92 32.16
C ASN A 47 -29.15 5.13 30.78
N SER A 48 -28.85 6.27 30.13
CA SER A 48 -29.33 6.54 28.77
C SER A 48 -28.71 5.60 27.74
N ILE A 49 -27.43 5.24 27.94
CA ILE A 49 -26.73 4.23 27.13
C ILE A 49 -27.33 2.85 27.39
N GLU A 50 -27.52 2.44 28.66
CA GLU A 50 -28.11 1.14 29.00
C GLU A 50 -29.50 0.95 28.40
N LYS A 51 -30.37 1.95 28.49
CA LYS A 51 -31.71 1.91 27.89
C LYS A 51 -31.65 1.72 26.36
N ARG A 52 -30.73 2.40 25.70
CA ARG A 52 -30.54 2.28 24.24
C ARG A 52 -29.92 0.94 23.84
N LEU A 53 -29.19 0.30 24.76
CA LEU A 53 -28.65 -1.05 24.57
C LEU A 53 -29.72 -2.13 24.80
N GLU A 54 -30.67 -1.92 25.70
CA GLU A 54 -31.85 -2.79 25.86
C GLU A 54 -32.74 -2.78 24.61
N GLU A 55 -32.87 -1.65 23.93
CA GLU A 55 -33.58 -1.54 22.65
C GLU A 55 -32.87 -2.30 21.49
N LEU A 56 -31.57 -2.58 21.62
CA LEU A 56 -30.74 -3.24 20.60
C LEU A 56 -30.53 -4.75 20.85
N ASP A 57 -30.73 -5.24 22.08
CA ASP A 57 -30.70 -6.67 22.40
C ASP A 57 -32.00 -7.34 21.91
N SER A 58 -31.98 -7.87 20.68
CA SER A 58 -33.02 -8.80 20.25
C SER A 58 -32.83 -10.17 20.97
N PRO A 59 -33.91 -10.87 21.37
CA PRO A 59 -33.84 -12.07 22.20
C PRO A 59 -33.24 -13.32 21.52
N ASN A 60 -32.69 -13.22 20.31
CA ASN A 60 -32.28 -14.37 19.48
C ASN A 60 -30.76 -14.57 19.34
N SER A 61 -29.94 -14.19 20.32
CA SER A 61 -28.46 -14.33 20.22
C SER A 61 -27.85 -15.56 20.92
N GLU A 62 -28.63 -16.61 21.21
CA GLU A 62 -28.06 -17.85 21.79
C GLU A 62 -27.45 -18.80 20.76
N PHE A 63 -27.71 -18.60 19.45
CA PHE A 63 -27.09 -19.41 18.40
C PHE A 63 -26.40 -18.52 17.35
N PRO A 64 -25.19 -18.87 16.89
CA PRO A 64 -24.56 -18.17 15.78
C PRO A 64 -25.47 -18.25 14.55
N ALA A 65 -25.56 -17.17 13.79
CA ALA A 65 -26.35 -17.12 12.57
C ALA A 65 -25.93 -18.29 11.65
N LEU A 66 -26.92 -19.07 11.19
CA LEU A 66 -26.67 -20.20 10.30
C LEU A 66 -26.05 -19.67 9.00
N LEU A 67 -24.89 -20.20 8.62
CA LEU A 67 -24.15 -19.75 7.45
C LEU A 67 -24.93 -20.09 6.17
N ASP A 68 -25.54 -19.09 5.54
CA ASP A 68 -26.31 -19.26 4.31
C ASP A 68 -25.36 -19.36 3.10
N LEU A 69 -25.02 -20.59 2.71
CA LEU A 69 -24.06 -20.89 1.64
C LEU A 69 -24.61 -20.64 0.22
N THR A 70 -25.90 -20.37 0.07
CA THR A 70 -26.54 -20.19 -1.24
C THR A 70 -26.57 -18.72 -1.70
N GLY A 71 -26.23 -17.77 -0.82
CA GLY A 71 -26.11 -16.35 -1.16
C GLY A 71 -27.44 -15.65 -1.44
N GLU A 72 -28.58 -16.31 -1.25
CA GLU A 72 -29.90 -15.77 -1.60
C GLU A 72 -30.36 -14.65 -0.65
N ASN A 73 -29.87 -14.63 0.59
CA ASN A 73 -30.26 -13.61 1.59
C ASN A 73 -29.19 -12.54 1.88
N GLY A 74 -28.10 -12.49 1.11
CA GLY A 74 -27.09 -11.43 1.23
C GLY A 74 -26.50 -11.26 2.63
N VAL A 75 -26.41 -12.33 3.44
CA VAL A 75 -25.78 -12.27 4.75
C VAL A 75 -24.28 -12.07 4.54
N GLN A 76 -23.80 -10.85 4.77
CA GLN A 76 -22.37 -10.55 4.76
C GLN A 76 -21.73 -11.21 5.99
N ALA A 77 -21.19 -12.41 5.80
CA ALA A 77 -20.33 -13.03 6.79
C ALA A 77 -19.01 -12.24 6.85
N GLU A 78 -18.94 -11.26 7.74
CA GLU A 78 -17.73 -10.48 7.99
C GLU A 78 -16.78 -11.35 8.83
N TYR A 79 -15.70 -11.86 8.22
CA TYR A 79 -14.65 -12.58 8.94
C TYR A 79 -13.89 -11.59 9.81
N ARG A 80 -14.16 -11.60 11.13
CA ARG A 80 -13.44 -10.78 12.11
C ARG A 80 -12.41 -11.64 12.84
N PRO A 81 -11.12 -11.58 12.50
CA PRO A 81 -10.09 -12.48 13.04
C PRO A 81 -9.86 -12.32 14.55
N PHE A 82 -10.24 -11.17 15.13
CA PHE A 82 -10.18 -10.92 16.55
C PHE A 82 -11.51 -10.35 17.03
N ASN A 83 -12.18 -11.07 17.93
CA ASN A 83 -13.35 -10.54 18.64
C ASN A 83 -12.94 -9.24 19.34
N PHE A 84 -13.73 -8.17 19.18
CA PHE A 84 -13.62 -6.85 19.84
C PHE A 84 -12.65 -5.80 19.25
N PHE A 85 -11.85 -6.08 18.22
CA PHE A 85 -10.84 -5.10 17.75
C PHE A 85 -11.35 -4.09 16.69
N ASP A 86 -12.27 -4.50 15.80
CA ASP A 86 -12.78 -3.65 14.69
C ASP A 86 -14.11 -2.94 14.99
N GLY A 87 -14.67 -3.11 16.19
CA GLY A 87 -16.05 -2.71 16.47
C GLY A 87 -16.34 -1.21 16.55
N PHE A 88 -15.31 -0.41 16.83
CA PHE A 88 -15.42 1.05 16.93
C PHE A 88 -14.74 1.78 15.77
N VAL A 89 -14.29 1.04 14.75
CA VAL A 89 -13.77 1.67 13.53
C VAL A 89 -14.93 2.35 12.83
N ARG A 90 -14.86 3.68 12.72
CA ARG A 90 -15.77 4.47 11.88
C ARG A 90 -15.41 4.23 10.42
N ASP A 91 -15.93 3.13 9.87
CA ASP A 91 -15.92 2.80 8.44
C ASP A 91 -16.93 3.68 7.67
N GLU A 92 -17.05 4.95 8.06
CA GLU A 92 -17.87 5.91 7.35
C GLU A 92 -17.02 6.55 6.27
N ASP A 93 -17.62 6.71 5.10
CA ASP A 93 -16.96 7.36 3.97
C ASP A 93 -16.64 8.81 4.34
N VAL A 94 -15.37 9.06 4.66
CA VAL A 94 -14.85 10.38 5.02
C VAL A 94 -14.60 11.25 3.78
N GLU A 95 -14.76 10.72 2.57
CA GLU A 95 -14.63 11.50 1.32
C GLU A 95 -15.61 12.68 1.28
N ILE A 96 -16.77 12.55 1.94
CA ILE A 96 -17.78 13.63 2.05
C ILE A 96 -17.25 14.80 2.90
N LEU A 97 -16.34 14.53 3.84
CA LEU A 97 -15.73 15.54 4.70
C LEU A 97 -14.54 16.25 4.04
N ALA A 98 -14.06 15.75 2.90
CA ALA A 98 -12.93 16.34 2.16
C ALA A 98 -13.30 17.67 1.47
N GLY A 99 -14.58 18.06 1.48
CA GLY A 99 -15.09 19.19 0.70
C GLY A 99 -15.17 18.86 -0.80
N PRO A 100 -15.86 19.67 -1.60
CA PRO A 100 -15.83 19.49 -3.05
C PRO A 100 -14.40 19.75 -3.53
N LEU A 101 -13.65 18.69 -3.82
CA LEU A 101 -12.53 18.82 -4.73
C LEU A 101 -13.15 19.16 -6.09
N ASP A 102 -13.16 20.45 -6.44
CA ASP A 102 -13.47 20.87 -7.79
C ASP A 102 -12.52 20.12 -8.72
N SER A 103 -13.03 19.07 -9.38
CA SER A 103 -12.27 18.26 -10.33
C SER A 103 -11.71 19.11 -11.49
N GLU A 104 -12.21 20.33 -11.64
CA GLU A 104 -11.75 21.36 -12.57
C GLU A 104 -10.42 22.04 -12.15
N GLN A 105 -9.96 21.88 -10.90
CA GLN A 105 -8.75 22.52 -10.38
C GLN A 105 -7.49 21.62 -10.35
N GLN A 106 -7.53 20.42 -10.96
CA GLN A 106 -6.27 19.69 -11.18
C GLN A 106 -5.44 20.42 -12.24
N ILE A 107 -4.42 21.16 -11.78
CA ILE A 107 -3.44 21.82 -12.65
C ILE A 107 -2.83 20.77 -13.57
N PHE A 108 -3.20 20.83 -14.84
CA PHE A 108 -2.63 19.97 -15.86
C PHE A 108 -1.14 20.34 -16.05
N ARG A 109 -0.27 19.38 -15.73
CA ARG A 109 1.16 19.44 -15.99
C ARG A 109 1.48 18.62 -17.22
N PRO A 110 2.03 19.23 -18.28
CA PRO A 110 2.39 18.49 -19.48
C PRO A 110 3.37 17.35 -19.21
N ILE A 111 3.10 16.20 -19.81
CA ILE A 111 3.94 15.01 -19.70
C ILE A 111 4.91 14.98 -20.88
N GLN A 112 6.20 14.98 -20.60
CA GLN A 112 7.26 15.05 -21.60
C GLN A 112 7.95 13.69 -21.76
N PHE A 113 7.42 12.84 -22.64
CA PHE A 113 8.03 11.54 -22.96
C PHE A 113 9.44 11.66 -23.57
N THR A 114 9.75 12.80 -24.19
CA THR A 114 11.06 13.11 -24.78
C THR A 114 12.18 13.32 -23.77
N ARG A 115 11.89 13.35 -22.46
CA ARG A 115 12.92 13.43 -21.42
C ARG A 115 13.65 12.10 -21.22
N ILE A 116 13.03 11.00 -21.65
CA ILE A 116 13.64 9.67 -21.63
C ILE A 116 14.67 9.61 -22.77
N PRO A 117 15.93 9.22 -22.50
CA PRO A 117 16.93 9.05 -23.54
C PRO A 117 16.61 7.83 -24.42
N ASP A 118 17.04 7.86 -25.69
CA ASP A 118 16.82 6.74 -26.62
C ASP A 118 17.76 5.55 -26.34
N GLU A 119 19.00 5.83 -25.94
CA GLU A 119 20.03 4.82 -25.64
C GLU A 119 20.86 5.24 -24.41
N VAL A 120 21.39 4.24 -23.70
CA VAL A 120 22.16 4.46 -22.46
C VAL A 120 23.46 3.66 -22.48
N PHE A 121 24.59 4.33 -22.23
CA PHE A 121 25.93 3.73 -22.24
C PHE A 121 26.61 3.67 -20.86
N GLU A 122 26.11 4.44 -19.89
CA GLU A 122 26.67 4.54 -18.54
C GLU A 122 25.63 4.31 -17.45
N LEU A 123 26.10 3.92 -16.27
CA LEU A 123 25.24 3.64 -15.12
C LEU A 123 24.49 4.88 -14.58
N PRO A 124 25.10 6.10 -14.53
CA PRO A 124 24.36 7.29 -14.10
C PRO A 124 23.19 7.63 -15.04
N ASP A 125 23.36 7.39 -16.33
CA ASP A 125 22.32 7.61 -17.34
C ASP A 125 21.16 6.62 -17.17
N VAL A 126 21.44 5.38 -16.75
CA VAL A 126 20.41 4.38 -16.40
C VAL A 126 19.54 4.91 -15.26
N VAL A 127 20.17 5.43 -14.20
CA VAL A 127 19.45 5.99 -13.04
C VAL A 127 18.60 7.19 -13.47
N LYS A 128 19.17 8.09 -14.28
CA LYS A 128 18.44 9.25 -14.80
C LYS A 128 17.23 8.82 -15.63
N ALA A 129 17.39 7.85 -16.54
CA ALA A 129 16.29 7.33 -17.35
C ALA A 129 15.18 6.70 -16.49
N LEU A 130 15.55 5.91 -15.48
CA LEU A 130 14.59 5.30 -14.55
C LEU A 130 13.85 6.35 -13.70
N ARG A 131 14.54 7.39 -13.22
CA ARG A 131 13.92 8.49 -12.47
C ARG A 131 12.95 9.30 -13.32
N GLU A 132 13.31 9.62 -14.56
CA GLU A 132 12.41 10.32 -15.49
C GLU A 132 11.20 9.45 -15.84
N LEU A 133 11.39 8.13 -16.02
CA LEU A 133 10.28 7.20 -16.22
C LEU A 133 9.33 7.15 -15.01
N GLU A 134 9.88 7.02 -13.79
CA GLU A 134 9.06 7.02 -12.56
C GLU A 134 8.26 8.33 -12.45
N HIS A 135 8.90 9.48 -12.72
CA HIS A 135 8.24 10.77 -12.71
C HIS A 135 7.08 10.83 -13.72
N ILE A 136 7.28 10.33 -14.93
CA ILE A 136 6.23 10.23 -15.95
C ILE A 136 5.10 9.30 -15.50
N CYS A 137 5.41 8.13 -14.94
CA CYS A 137 4.41 7.19 -14.40
C CYS A 137 3.57 7.83 -13.30
N LEU A 138 4.21 8.57 -12.39
CA LEU A 138 3.54 9.28 -11.30
C LEU A 138 2.60 10.38 -11.82
N LEU A 139 3.09 11.20 -12.77
CA LEU A 139 2.27 12.25 -13.39
C LEU A 139 1.06 11.66 -14.11
N LEU A 140 1.26 10.61 -14.91
CA LEU A 140 0.17 9.89 -15.59
C LEU A 140 -0.86 9.41 -14.58
N SER A 141 -0.43 8.71 -13.52
CA SER A 141 -1.31 8.16 -12.49
C SER A 141 -2.14 9.23 -11.79
N ASN A 142 -1.57 10.41 -11.54
CA ASN A 142 -2.26 11.51 -10.87
C ASN A 142 -3.23 12.28 -11.80
N GLN A 143 -2.97 12.25 -13.12
CA GLN A 143 -3.76 12.94 -14.14
C GLN A 143 -4.67 12.00 -14.94
N GLY A 144 -4.94 10.80 -14.42
CA GLY A 144 -5.68 9.76 -15.12
C GLY A 144 -7.09 10.14 -15.55
N LYS A 145 -7.73 11.11 -14.88
CA LYS A 145 -9.04 11.66 -15.26
C LYS A 145 -8.97 12.56 -16.50
N GLN A 146 -7.84 13.22 -16.73
CA GLN A 146 -7.64 14.17 -17.82
C GLN A 146 -7.04 13.50 -19.06
N ILE A 147 -6.26 12.43 -18.89
CA ILE A 147 -5.54 11.75 -19.96
C ILE A 147 -6.28 10.50 -20.41
N ARG A 148 -6.86 10.55 -21.60
CA ARG A 148 -7.48 9.39 -22.23
C ARG A 148 -6.45 8.26 -22.38
N SER A 149 -6.85 7.05 -22.01
CA SER A 149 -6.02 5.84 -22.12
C SER A 149 -4.69 5.93 -21.36
N MET A 150 -4.68 6.55 -20.16
CA MET A 150 -3.52 6.64 -19.27
C MET A 150 -2.77 5.30 -19.12
N ASN A 151 -3.50 4.21 -18.86
CA ASN A 151 -2.91 2.89 -18.64
C ASN A 151 -2.09 2.39 -19.85
N LEU A 152 -2.52 2.73 -21.07
CA LEU A 152 -1.80 2.37 -22.29
C LEU A 152 -0.50 3.18 -22.41
N HIS A 153 -0.56 4.49 -22.17
CA HIS A 153 0.63 5.35 -22.21
C HIS A 153 1.68 4.91 -21.18
N LEU A 154 1.24 4.56 -19.97
CA LEU A 154 2.12 4.05 -18.93
C LEU A 154 2.76 2.73 -19.35
N ALA A 155 1.96 1.76 -19.82
CA ALA A 155 2.48 0.47 -20.26
C ALA A 155 3.51 0.62 -21.39
N VAL A 156 3.21 1.45 -22.40
CA VAL A 156 4.11 1.68 -23.54
C VAL A 156 5.39 2.40 -23.13
N ALA A 157 5.32 3.40 -22.23
CA ALA A 157 6.50 4.09 -21.73
C ALA A 157 7.44 3.14 -20.99
N VAL A 158 6.88 2.27 -20.13
CA VAL A 158 7.65 1.25 -19.41
C VAL A 158 8.24 0.22 -20.40
N HIS A 159 7.45 -0.26 -21.37
CA HIS A 159 7.96 -1.16 -22.42
C HIS A 159 9.12 -0.56 -23.19
N HIS A 160 9.02 0.70 -23.58
CA HIS A 160 10.07 1.40 -24.31
C HIS A 160 11.38 1.41 -23.53
N VAL A 161 11.33 1.82 -22.26
CA VAL A 161 12.54 1.93 -21.43
C VAL A 161 13.17 0.57 -21.17
N PHE A 162 12.38 -0.44 -20.80
CA PHE A 162 12.91 -1.74 -20.39
C PHE A 162 13.24 -2.70 -21.53
N LEU A 163 12.73 -2.46 -22.74
CA LEU A 163 12.99 -3.32 -23.91
C LEU A 163 13.87 -2.66 -24.97
N ARG A 164 14.00 -1.32 -24.99
CA ARG A 164 14.80 -0.59 -25.98
C ARG A 164 15.91 0.26 -25.37
N VAL A 165 15.60 1.04 -24.34
CA VAL A 165 16.57 2.02 -23.79
C VAL A 165 17.61 1.34 -22.90
N LEU A 166 17.15 0.47 -22.00
CA LEU A 166 18.02 -0.17 -21.02
C LEU A 166 18.72 -1.40 -21.61
N PRO A 167 20.05 -1.51 -21.46
CA PRO A 167 20.79 -2.70 -21.85
C PRO A 167 20.36 -3.87 -20.95
N ILE A 168 20.20 -5.06 -21.51
CA ILE A 168 19.91 -6.26 -20.71
C ILE A 168 21.21 -6.79 -20.07
N PRO A 169 21.20 -7.19 -18.79
CA PRO A 169 22.36 -7.82 -18.16
C PRO A 169 22.80 -9.08 -18.90
N VAL A 170 24.08 -9.13 -19.22
CA VAL A 170 24.69 -10.27 -19.89
C VAL A 170 25.29 -11.22 -18.86
N ALA A 171 25.16 -12.52 -19.10
CA ALA A 171 25.76 -13.55 -18.26
C ALA A 171 27.29 -13.39 -18.16
N SER A 172 27.86 -13.72 -17.00
CA SER A 172 29.30 -13.58 -16.74
C SER A 172 30.20 -14.38 -17.68
N GLN A 173 29.67 -15.43 -18.32
CA GLN A 173 30.39 -16.32 -19.24
C GLN A 173 30.42 -15.81 -20.69
N HIS A 174 29.75 -14.68 -20.99
CA HIS A 174 29.66 -14.16 -22.34
C HIS A 174 30.96 -13.45 -22.77
N PRO A 175 31.41 -13.58 -24.03
CA PRO A 175 32.64 -12.94 -24.52
C PRO A 175 32.66 -11.40 -24.36
N ASP A 176 31.52 -10.74 -24.54
CA ASP A 176 31.39 -9.28 -24.37
C ASP A 176 31.05 -8.82 -22.94
N CYS A 177 31.24 -9.66 -21.92
CA CYS A 177 30.96 -9.34 -20.52
C CYS A 177 31.67 -8.05 -20.05
N SER A 178 32.87 -7.76 -20.58
CA SER A 178 33.64 -6.55 -20.25
C SER A 178 32.98 -5.24 -20.71
N LYS A 179 32.15 -5.28 -21.76
CA LYS A 179 31.41 -4.10 -22.28
C LYS A 179 30.09 -3.90 -21.55
N CYS A 180 29.64 -4.88 -20.75
CA CYS A 180 28.35 -4.82 -20.09
C CYS A 180 28.33 -3.76 -18.98
N ILE A 181 27.36 -2.86 -19.05
CA ILE A 181 27.20 -1.75 -18.09
C ILE A 181 26.96 -2.28 -16.68
N TRP A 182 26.20 -3.37 -16.56
CA TRP A 182 25.91 -4.04 -15.29
C TRP A 182 27.11 -4.74 -14.66
N GLN A 183 28.20 -4.93 -15.41
CA GLN A 183 29.43 -5.52 -14.88
C GLN A 183 30.35 -4.48 -14.23
N LYS A 184 30.19 -3.19 -14.58
CA LYS A 184 30.93 -2.06 -13.99
C LYS A 184 30.69 -2.00 -12.47
N PRO A 185 31.66 -1.50 -11.70
CA PRO A 185 31.51 -1.40 -10.25
C PRO A 185 30.44 -0.36 -9.87
N ILE A 186 29.62 -0.69 -8.87
CA ILE A 186 28.46 0.10 -8.43
C ILE A 186 28.66 0.56 -6.99
N ARG A 187 28.25 1.78 -6.64
CA ARG A 187 28.20 2.26 -5.24
C ARG A 187 26.92 1.80 -4.57
N TYR A 188 26.92 1.63 -3.26
CA TYR A 188 25.75 1.15 -2.51
C TYR A 188 24.53 2.04 -2.72
N GLU A 189 24.70 3.37 -2.69
CA GLU A 189 23.61 4.33 -2.96
C GLU A 189 22.93 4.06 -4.31
N THR A 190 23.73 3.93 -5.37
CA THR A 190 23.23 3.68 -6.73
C THR A 190 22.56 2.31 -6.84
N GLN A 191 23.11 1.29 -6.18
CA GLN A 191 22.52 -0.05 -6.13
C GLN A 191 21.10 0.00 -5.54
N VAL A 192 20.95 0.66 -4.39
CA VAL A 192 19.66 0.80 -3.70
C VAL A 192 18.68 1.64 -4.52
N ASP A 193 19.15 2.72 -5.13
CA ASP A 193 18.31 3.61 -5.93
C ASP A 193 17.71 2.88 -7.15
N ILE A 194 18.53 2.13 -7.90
CA ILE A 194 18.04 1.33 -9.03
C ILE A 194 16.99 0.32 -8.58
N LEU A 195 17.23 -0.42 -7.49
CA LEU A 195 16.28 -1.42 -6.98
C LEU A 195 14.96 -0.78 -6.53
N ARG A 196 15.01 0.38 -5.87
CA ARG A 196 13.81 1.13 -5.47
C ARG A 196 13.03 1.63 -6.68
N LEU A 197 13.71 2.20 -7.68
CA LEU A 197 13.08 2.69 -8.91
C LEU A 197 12.41 1.55 -9.68
N VAL A 198 13.10 0.43 -9.88
CA VAL A 198 12.54 -0.75 -10.56
C VAL A 198 11.33 -1.30 -9.81
N HIS A 199 11.37 -1.35 -8.48
CA HIS A 199 10.23 -1.77 -7.66
C HIS A 199 9.04 -0.79 -7.75
N SER A 200 9.28 0.51 -7.71
CA SER A 200 8.24 1.53 -7.87
C SER A 200 7.57 1.44 -9.25
N ILE A 201 8.37 1.38 -10.31
CA ILE A 201 7.89 1.28 -11.69
C ILE A 201 7.16 -0.04 -11.93
N SER A 202 7.60 -1.16 -11.36
CA SER A 202 6.93 -2.44 -11.52
C SER A 202 5.51 -2.43 -10.93
N ARG A 203 5.28 -1.71 -9.84
CA ARG A 203 3.94 -1.52 -9.25
C ARG A 203 3.04 -0.70 -10.16
N PHE A 204 3.53 0.43 -10.68
CA PHE A 204 2.78 1.22 -11.67
C PHE A 204 2.45 0.39 -12.91
N TYR A 205 3.44 -0.35 -13.42
CA TYR A 205 3.27 -1.19 -14.59
C TYR A 205 2.25 -2.32 -14.35
N ALA A 206 2.32 -3.01 -13.21
CA ALA A 206 1.39 -4.07 -12.85
C ALA A 206 -0.06 -3.56 -12.74
N ALA A 207 -0.28 -2.39 -12.12
CA ALA A 207 -1.60 -1.79 -12.03
C ALA A 207 -2.16 -1.40 -13.41
N SER A 208 -1.32 -0.79 -14.26
CA SER A 208 -1.75 -0.38 -15.60
C SER A 208 -1.99 -1.57 -16.54
N ILE A 209 -1.15 -2.60 -16.52
CA ILE A 209 -1.28 -3.74 -17.45
C ILE A 209 -2.51 -4.60 -17.13
N MET A 210 -2.89 -4.70 -15.86
CA MET A 210 -4.12 -5.37 -15.42
C MET A 210 -5.39 -4.61 -15.81
N SER A 211 -5.25 -3.31 -16.11
CA SER A 211 -6.35 -2.45 -16.54
C SER A 211 -6.52 -2.41 -18.07
N LEU A 212 -5.69 -3.14 -18.82
CA LEU A 212 -5.72 -3.18 -20.28
C LEU A 212 -6.35 -4.49 -20.79
N PRO A 213 -6.98 -4.49 -21.98
CA PRO A 213 -7.54 -5.70 -22.56
C PRO A 213 -6.43 -6.71 -22.88
N HIS A 214 -6.68 -7.97 -22.53
CA HIS A 214 -5.74 -9.06 -22.73
C HIS A 214 -5.61 -9.40 -24.22
N THR A 215 -4.39 -9.29 -24.75
CA THR A 215 -4.06 -9.71 -26.12
C THR A 215 -2.75 -10.48 -26.10
N ARG A 216 -2.57 -11.45 -27.01
CA ARG A 216 -1.36 -12.30 -27.04
C ARG A 216 -0.07 -11.49 -27.16
N THR A 217 -0.10 -10.40 -27.92
CA THR A 217 1.05 -9.51 -28.11
C THR A 217 1.36 -8.71 -26.84
N LEU A 218 0.33 -8.18 -26.17
CA LEU A 218 0.48 -7.49 -24.89
C LEU A 218 1.01 -8.40 -23.79
N GLU A 219 0.55 -9.65 -23.77
CA GLU A 219 1.01 -10.70 -22.86
C GLU A 219 2.51 -11.00 -23.06
N ALA A 220 2.96 -11.16 -24.30
CA ALA A 220 4.37 -11.35 -24.60
C ALA A 220 5.21 -10.14 -24.14
N ALA A 221 4.76 -8.92 -24.45
CA ALA A 221 5.44 -7.70 -24.02
C ALA A 221 5.49 -7.56 -22.49
N ARG A 222 4.42 -7.96 -21.79
CA ARG A 222 4.36 -7.99 -20.32
C ARG A 222 5.39 -8.93 -19.72
N LEU A 223 5.47 -10.16 -20.23
CA LEU A 223 6.45 -11.15 -19.76
C LEU A 223 7.88 -10.69 -20.02
N LEU A 224 8.17 -10.13 -21.20
CA LEU A 224 9.51 -9.63 -21.53
C LEU A 224 9.91 -8.45 -20.64
N THR A 225 8.99 -7.53 -20.37
CA THR A 225 9.24 -6.34 -19.55
C THR A 225 9.47 -6.71 -18.09
N LEU A 226 8.63 -7.58 -17.52
CA LEU A 226 8.84 -8.06 -16.15
C LEU A 226 10.10 -8.92 -16.06
N GLY A 227 10.38 -9.72 -17.08
CA GLY A 227 11.62 -10.50 -17.18
C GLY A 227 12.87 -9.61 -17.21
N SER A 228 12.84 -8.48 -17.94
CA SER A 228 13.96 -7.54 -17.96
C SER A 228 14.10 -6.76 -16.64
N MET A 229 12.99 -6.38 -16.00
CA MET A 229 13.04 -5.81 -14.65
C MET A 229 13.70 -6.75 -13.63
N VAL A 230 13.32 -8.04 -13.67
CA VAL A 230 13.87 -9.06 -12.76
C VAL A 230 15.34 -9.34 -13.08
N SER A 231 15.72 -9.43 -14.36
CA SER A 231 17.12 -9.68 -14.73
C SER A 231 18.04 -8.52 -14.32
N ILE A 232 17.59 -7.27 -14.50
CA ILE A 232 18.28 -6.08 -14.00
C ILE A 232 18.40 -6.13 -12.48
N SER A 233 17.31 -6.44 -11.78
CA SER A 233 17.31 -6.52 -10.31
C SER A 233 18.27 -7.61 -9.80
N ASP A 234 18.27 -8.79 -10.42
CA ASP A 234 19.17 -9.91 -10.09
C ASP A 234 20.64 -9.53 -10.32
N ALA A 235 20.95 -8.92 -11.47
CA ALA A 235 22.30 -8.45 -11.79
C ALA A 235 22.80 -7.40 -10.78
N VAL A 236 21.95 -6.47 -10.37
CA VAL A 236 22.28 -5.44 -9.38
C VAL A 236 22.40 -6.02 -7.97
N LEU A 237 21.57 -6.99 -7.58
CA LEU A 237 21.63 -7.63 -6.25
C LEU A 237 22.89 -8.48 -6.06
N ARG A 238 23.30 -9.24 -7.09
CA ARG A 238 24.52 -10.06 -7.03
C ARG A 238 25.81 -9.23 -7.05
N LYS A 239 25.73 -7.92 -7.32
CA LYS A 239 26.88 -7.03 -7.37
C LYS A 239 27.25 -6.51 -5.99
N ARG A 240 28.48 -6.82 -5.57
CA ARG A 240 29.08 -6.23 -4.38
C ARG A 240 29.35 -4.75 -4.61
N ALA A 241 28.77 -3.91 -3.75
CA ALA A 241 29.04 -2.48 -3.75
C ALA A 241 30.50 -2.17 -3.39
N LEU A 242 31.05 -1.11 -3.98
CA LEU A 242 32.44 -0.68 -3.78
C LEU A 242 32.73 -0.18 -2.37
N ASP A 243 31.76 0.49 -1.76
CA ASP A 243 31.83 1.17 -0.47
C ASP A 243 31.38 0.24 0.66
N PHE A 244 30.07 0.03 0.79
CA PHE A 244 29.48 -0.76 1.86
C PHE A 244 28.65 -1.90 1.27
N PRO A 245 29.14 -3.16 1.31
CA PRO A 245 28.39 -4.28 0.77
C PRO A 245 27.15 -4.55 1.62
N SER A 246 25.98 -4.61 1.00
CA SER A 246 24.77 -5.00 1.69
C SER A 246 24.80 -6.49 2.06
N MET A 247 24.25 -6.83 3.23
CA MET A 247 24.13 -8.23 3.66
C MET A 247 23.35 -9.08 2.65
N LEU A 248 22.33 -8.49 2.03
CA LEU A 248 21.54 -9.12 0.99
C LEU A 248 22.41 -9.45 -0.23
N SER A 249 23.24 -8.50 -0.69
CA SER A 249 24.14 -8.72 -1.82
C SER A 249 25.19 -9.79 -1.53
N LEU A 250 25.75 -9.80 -0.31
CA LEU A 250 26.68 -10.85 0.11
C LEU A 250 26.03 -12.24 0.13
N HIS A 251 24.79 -12.32 0.59
CA HIS A 251 24.01 -13.57 0.56
C HIS A 251 23.80 -14.06 -0.89
N PHE A 252 23.39 -13.18 -1.80
CA PHE A 252 23.19 -13.53 -3.22
C PHE A 252 24.50 -13.85 -3.96
N ASP A 253 25.63 -13.28 -3.53
CA ASP A 253 26.97 -13.60 -4.03
C ASP A 253 27.58 -14.83 -3.32
N ALA A 254 26.82 -15.51 -2.47
CA ALA A 254 27.22 -16.68 -1.67
C ALA A 254 28.50 -16.46 -0.84
N LYS A 255 28.72 -15.23 -0.36
CA LYS A 255 29.87 -14.86 0.47
C LYS A 255 29.44 -14.61 1.90
N ALA A 256 30.26 -15.07 2.84
CA ALA A 256 30.04 -14.80 4.26
C ALA A 256 30.12 -13.29 4.53
N PRO A 257 29.32 -12.77 5.48
CA PRO A 257 29.49 -11.41 5.96
C PRO A 257 30.89 -11.22 6.50
N LEU A 258 31.47 -10.04 6.25
CA LEU A 258 32.72 -9.63 6.91
C LEU A 258 32.44 -9.60 8.40
N THR A 259 32.81 -10.66 9.11
CA THR A 259 32.87 -10.67 10.57
C THR A 259 34.08 -9.83 10.95
N ALA A 260 33.81 -8.74 11.69
CA ALA A 260 34.84 -7.87 12.26
C ALA A 260 35.56 -8.58 13.41
#